data_AF-A0AAV0ERL0-F1
#
_entry.id   AF-A0AAV0ERL0-F1
#
_cell.length_a   1.000
_cell.length_b   1.000
_cell.length_c   1.000
_cell.angle_alpha   90.00
_cell.angle_beta   90.00
_cell.angle_gamma   90.00
#
_symmetry.space_group_name_H-M   'P 1'
#
loop_
_entity.id
_entity.type
_entity.pdbx_description
1 polymer ?
#
loop_
_entity_poly.entity_id
_entity_poly.type
_entity_poly.pdbx_seq_one_letter_code
_entity_poly.pdbx_strand_id
1 'polypeptide(L)'
;MADRKSFLGNKYWVLRHGRSIPNVLELIVSSMENGILEEYGLAPRGVEQALSAGDSFREELKRNSIELERVRICYSPFSRTRQTAQHVASRLGIPFFEEGPPAPQCMVINDLRERFFGRTFELRSHDKYQEIWALDEEDPFMRPDLHGESVADVVSRLTNAITTIESSFQGCAVLIVSHGDPLQILQTVLGAALQGENTATDDCNQNLASRIAAVTVSSVLSQHRKFFLGTGELRALP
;
A
#
# COMPACT_ATOMS: atom_id res chain seq x y z
N MET A 1 8.46 -28.96 9.05
CA MET A 1 8.46 -27.68 9.79
C MET A 1 7.00 -27.26 9.85
N ALA A 2 6.44 -27.11 11.06
CA ALA A 2 5.03 -26.78 11.20
C ALA A 2 4.75 -25.45 10.50
N ASP A 3 3.81 -25.47 9.55
CA ASP A 3 3.34 -24.30 8.83
C ASP A 3 2.74 -23.35 9.87
N ARG A 4 3.51 -22.31 10.23
CA ARG A 4 3.14 -21.40 11.30
C ARG A 4 2.01 -20.53 10.78
N LYS A 5 0.86 -20.62 11.44
CA LYS A 5 -0.33 -19.85 11.08
C LYS A 5 -0.05 -18.37 11.29
N SER A 6 0.16 -17.62 10.21
CA SER A 6 0.10 -16.16 10.23
C SER A 6 -1.29 -15.73 10.72
N PHE A 7 -1.38 -14.65 11.49
CA PHE A 7 -2.67 -14.05 11.85
C PHE A 7 -3.41 -13.44 10.66
N LEU A 8 -2.73 -13.29 9.52
CA LEU A 8 -3.34 -12.94 8.24
C LEU A 8 -3.77 -14.22 7.49
N GLY A 9 -5.01 -14.25 7.04
CA GLY A 9 -5.61 -15.35 6.28
C GLY A 9 -5.29 -15.32 4.77
N ASN A 10 -4.70 -14.23 4.28
CA ASN A 10 -4.28 -14.06 2.89
C ASN A 10 -2.76 -13.90 2.77
N LYS A 11 -2.22 -14.15 1.58
CA LYS A 11 -0.82 -13.85 1.24
C LYS A 11 -0.76 -12.49 0.54
N TYR A 12 0.21 -11.67 0.92
CA TYR A 12 0.26 -10.27 0.49
C TYR A 12 1.49 -9.94 -0.35
N TRP A 13 1.26 -9.13 -1.37
CA TRP A 13 2.28 -8.41 -2.10
C TRP A 13 1.92 -6.94 -2.13
N VAL A 14 2.93 -6.07 -2.10
CA VAL A 14 2.78 -4.63 -2.26
C VAL A 14 3.46 -4.19 -3.55
N LEU A 15 2.83 -3.25 -4.24
CA LEU A 15 3.34 -2.62 -5.44
C LEU A 15 3.18 -1.11 -5.33
N ARG A 16 4.29 -0.39 -5.30
CA ARG A 16 4.24 1.07 -5.47
C ARG A 16 3.88 1.37 -6.91
N HIS A 17 2.96 2.32 -7.12
CA HIS A 17 2.58 2.76 -8.47
C HIS A 17 3.79 3.06 -9.35
N GLY A 18 3.64 2.88 -10.67
CA GLY A 18 4.64 3.30 -11.65
C GLY A 18 4.89 4.81 -11.63
N ARG A 19 5.98 5.28 -12.22
CA ARG A 19 6.32 6.71 -12.30
C ARG A 19 5.16 7.52 -12.86
N SER A 20 4.67 8.49 -12.08
CA SER A 20 3.52 9.33 -12.44
C SER A 20 3.92 10.64 -13.10
N ILE A 21 2.96 11.35 -13.68
CA ILE A 21 3.14 12.74 -14.15
C ILE A 21 3.60 13.66 -13.00
N PRO A 22 2.99 13.63 -11.78
CA PRO A 22 3.53 14.33 -10.62
C PRO A 22 4.99 14.02 -10.29
N ASN A 23 5.45 12.77 -10.49
CA ASN A 23 6.86 12.45 -10.27
C ASN A 23 7.79 13.02 -11.35
N VAL A 24 7.29 13.28 -12.55
CA VAL A 24 8.05 13.95 -13.62
C VAL A 24 8.10 15.46 -13.37
N LEU A 25 6.99 16.03 -12.89
CA LEU A 25 6.87 17.45 -12.56
C LEU A 25 7.42 17.81 -11.18
N GLU A 26 7.86 16.81 -10.41
CA GLU A 26 8.34 16.97 -9.04
C GLU A 26 7.30 17.66 -8.12
N LEU A 27 6.01 17.35 -8.30
CA LEU A 27 4.89 17.88 -7.50
C LEU A 27 4.30 16.90 -6.48
N ILE A 28 4.17 17.34 -5.23
CA ILE A 28 3.45 16.59 -4.21
C ILE A 28 1.96 16.59 -4.55
N VAL A 29 1.41 15.41 -4.89
CA VAL A 29 -0.03 15.22 -5.11
C VAL A 29 -0.55 14.16 -4.14
N SER A 30 -1.15 14.64 -3.06
CA SER A 30 -1.51 13.87 -1.88
C SER A 30 -2.97 14.03 -1.47
N SER A 31 -3.64 15.08 -1.95
CA SER A 31 -5.07 15.30 -1.70
C SER A 31 -5.94 14.31 -2.48
N MET A 32 -7.13 14.03 -1.95
CA MET A 32 -8.12 13.20 -2.64
C MET A 32 -8.63 13.89 -3.92
N GLU A 33 -8.83 15.20 -3.87
CA GLU A 33 -9.34 16.02 -4.98
C GLU A 33 -8.44 15.92 -6.21
N ASN A 34 -7.14 16.14 -6.04
CA ASN A 34 -6.18 16.01 -7.15
C ASN A 34 -5.84 14.55 -7.44
N GLY A 35 -5.70 13.70 -6.42
CA GLY A 35 -5.19 12.34 -6.58
C GLY A 35 -5.97 11.48 -7.58
N ILE A 36 -7.26 11.75 -7.77
CA ILE A 36 -8.16 11.03 -8.70
C ILE A 36 -8.22 11.61 -10.12
N LEU A 37 -7.52 12.71 -10.40
CA LEU A 37 -7.55 13.33 -11.71
C LEU A 37 -6.61 12.58 -12.67
N GLU A 38 -7.08 12.34 -13.89
CA GLU A 38 -6.32 11.61 -14.92
C GLU A 38 -5.01 12.29 -15.32
N GLU A 39 -4.95 13.63 -15.23
CA GLU A 39 -3.71 14.40 -15.46
C GLU A 39 -2.59 14.05 -14.47
N TYR A 40 -2.93 13.47 -13.31
CA TYR A 40 -1.99 12.98 -12.30
C TYR A 40 -1.79 11.45 -12.33
N GLY A 41 -2.16 10.81 -13.44
CA GLY A 41 -1.90 9.42 -13.74
C GLY A 41 -0.42 9.08 -14.01
N LEU A 42 -0.20 7.93 -14.63
CA LEU A 42 1.11 7.41 -15.01
C LEU A 42 1.73 8.21 -16.15
N ALA A 43 3.03 8.42 -16.06
CA ALA A 43 3.86 8.84 -17.20
C ALA A 43 4.18 7.60 -18.07
N PRO A 44 4.68 7.77 -19.32
CA PRO A 44 5.00 6.65 -20.20
C PRO A 44 5.89 5.57 -19.56
N ARG A 45 6.94 5.98 -18.86
CA ARG A 45 7.82 5.05 -18.11
C ARG A 45 7.08 4.32 -16.98
N GLY A 46 6.08 4.96 -16.36
CA GLY A 46 5.26 4.34 -15.32
C GLY A 46 4.38 3.22 -15.86
N VAL A 47 3.91 3.33 -17.11
CA VAL A 47 3.17 2.27 -17.78
C VAL A 47 4.06 1.04 -18.01
N GLU A 48 5.29 1.25 -18.51
CA GLU A 48 6.27 0.18 -18.69
C GLU A 48 6.59 -0.53 -17.36
N GLN A 49 6.78 0.25 -16.29
CA GLN A 49 6.99 -0.27 -14.95
C GLN A 49 5.80 -1.11 -14.44
N ALA A 50 4.56 -0.66 -14.66
CA ALA A 50 3.37 -1.40 -14.26
C ALA A 50 3.22 -2.73 -15.01
N LEU A 51 3.51 -2.74 -16.32
CA LEU A 51 3.51 -3.96 -17.13
C LEU A 51 4.59 -4.95 -16.65
N SER A 52 5.80 -4.45 -16.40
CA SER A 52 6.89 -5.27 -15.85
C SER A 52 6.55 -5.81 -14.45
N ALA A 53 5.90 -5.02 -13.59
CA ALA A 53 5.46 -5.48 -12.28
C ALA A 53 4.40 -6.59 -12.39
N GLY A 54 3.50 -6.51 -13.38
CA GLY A 54 2.53 -7.57 -13.67
C GLY A 54 3.21 -8.88 -14.11
N ASP A 55 4.28 -8.80 -14.90
CA ASP A 55 5.09 -9.96 -15.25
C ASP A 55 5.79 -10.57 -14.04
N SER A 56 6.43 -9.74 -13.21
CA SER A 56 7.07 -10.19 -11.97
C SER A 56 6.08 -10.85 -11.03
N PHE A 57 4.88 -10.29 -10.88
CA PHE A 57 3.85 -10.85 -10.01
C PHE A 57 3.32 -12.18 -10.54
N ARG A 58 3.17 -12.34 -11.86
CA ARG A 58 2.84 -13.63 -12.47
C ARG A 58 3.87 -14.71 -12.13
N GLU A 59 5.16 -14.36 -12.10
CA GLU A 59 6.21 -15.30 -11.70
C GLU A 59 6.17 -15.61 -10.19
N GLU A 60 5.84 -14.65 -9.33
CA GLU A 60 5.58 -14.92 -7.89
C GLU A 60 4.42 -15.90 -7.70
N LEU A 61 3.32 -15.72 -8.43
CA LEU A 61 2.15 -16.60 -8.37
C LEU A 61 2.52 -18.03 -8.78
N LYS A 62 3.27 -18.20 -9.88
CA LYS A 62 3.79 -19.52 -10.31
C LYS A 62 4.69 -20.15 -9.26
N ARG A 63 5.64 -19.40 -8.70
CA ARG A 63 6.57 -19.91 -7.66
C ARG A 63 5.85 -20.36 -6.39
N ASN A 64 4.71 -19.74 -6.09
CA ASN A 64 3.89 -20.09 -4.94
C ASN A 64 2.73 -21.04 -5.27
N SER A 65 2.66 -21.56 -6.51
CA SER A 65 1.57 -22.42 -7.00
C SER A 65 0.17 -21.84 -6.75
N ILE A 66 -0.01 -20.55 -7.05
CA ILE A 66 -1.25 -19.82 -6.85
C ILE A 66 -1.99 -19.67 -8.17
N GLU A 67 -3.20 -20.23 -8.21
CA GLU A 67 -4.13 -20.09 -9.34
C GLU A 67 -4.68 -18.66 -9.48
N LEU A 68 -4.90 -18.23 -10.72
CA LEU A 68 -5.30 -16.85 -11.03
C LEU A 68 -6.66 -16.47 -10.39
N GLU A 69 -7.57 -17.42 -10.21
CA GLU A 69 -8.88 -17.21 -9.59
C GLU A 69 -8.78 -16.79 -8.11
N ARG A 70 -7.63 -17.08 -7.46
CA ARG A 70 -7.35 -16.70 -6.07
C ARG A 70 -6.65 -15.34 -5.96
N VAL A 71 -6.39 -14.67 -7.07
CA VAL A 71 -5.73 -13.36 -7.08
C VAL A 71 -6.76 -12.27 -6.83
N ARG A 72 -6.39 -11.32 -5.96
CA ARG A 72 -7.13 -10.08 -5.69
C ARG A 72 -6.18 -8.90 -5.85
N ILE A 73 -6.63 -7.84 -6.52
CA ILE A 73 -5.89 -6.61 -6.72
C ILE A 73 -6.64 -5.49 -6.00
N CYS A 74 -6.10 -5.06 -4.86
CA CYS A 74 -6.62 -3.98 -4.06
C CYS A 74 -5.82 -2.72 -4.34
N TYR A 75 -6.47 -1.60 -4.64
CA TYR A 75 -5.74 -0.40 -5.05
C TYR A 75 -6.37 0.89 -4.54
N SER A 76 -5.53 1.90 -4.38
CA SER A 76 -5.98 3.25 -4.04
C SER A 76 -6.77 3.88 -5.19
N PRO A 77 -7.74 4.77 -4.89
CA PRO A 77 -8.54 5.44 -5.92
C PRO A 77 -7.74 6.43 -6.78
N PHE A 78 -6.47 6.72 -6.47
CA PHE A 78 -5.70 7.71 -7.22
C PHE A 78 -5.38 7.20 -8.63
N SER A 79 -5.43 8.07 -9.65
CA SER A 79 -5.33 7.62 -11.05
C SER A 79 -4.05 6.85 -11.33
N ARG A 80 -2.91 7.25 -10.75
CA ARG A 80 -1.63 6.52 -10.89
C ARG A 80 -1.65 5.10 -10.31
N THR A 81 -2.35 4.86 -9.19
CA THR A 81 -2.49 3.50 -8.63
C THR A 81 -3.51 2.69 -9.39
N ARG A 82 -4.64 3.31 -9.78
CA ARG A 82 -5.67 2.69 -10.62
C ARG A 82 -5.11 2.20 -11.96
N GLN A 83 -4.43 3.06 -12.69
CA GLN A 83 -3.78 2.72 -13.96
C GLN A 83 -2.68 1.66 -13.79
N THR A 84 -1.90 1.73 -12.70
CA THR A 84 -0.92 0.66 -12.39
C THR A 84 -1.64 -0.69 -12.20
N ALA A 85 -2.70 -0.72 -11.38
CA ALA A 85 -3.48 -1.92 -11.13
C ALA A 85 -4.14 -2.48 -12.41
N GLN A 86 -4.64 -1.59 -13.28
CA GLN A 86 -5.22 -1.95 -14.58
C GLN A 86 -4.19 -2.62 -15.49
N HIS A 87 -2.97 -2.07 -15.60
CA HIS A 87 -1.91 -2.69 -16.40
C HIS A 87 -1.45 -4.03 -15.83
N VAL A 88 -1.35 -4.16 -14.51
CA VAL A 88 -1.07 -5.46 -13.88
C VAL A 88 -2.17 -6.48 -14.17
N ALA A 89 -3.43 -6.10 -13.99
CA ALA A 89 -4.58 -6.96 -14.28
C ALA A 89 -4.55 -7.43 -15.75
N SER A 90 -4.26 -6.53 -16.69
CA SER A 90 -4.10 -6.86 -18.11
C SER A 90 -3.00 -7.90 -18.36
N ARG A 91 -1.83 -7.80 -17.70
CA ARG A 91 -0.75 -8.80 -17.82
C ARG A 91 -1.10 -10.17 -17.26
N LEU A 92 -2.06 -10.22 -16.32
CA LEU A 92 -2.58 -11.45 -15.74
C LEU A 92 -3.80 -12.00 -16.47
N GLY A 93 -4.36 -11.26 -17.43
CA GLY A 93 -5.63 -11.62 -18.08
C GLY A 93 -6.85 -11.46 -17.15
N ILE A 94 -6.73 -10.69 -16.08
CA ILE A 94 -7.82 -10.41 -15.14
C ILE A 94 -8.64 -9.23 -15.69
N PRO A 95 -9.97 -9.38 -15.85
CA PRO A 95 -10.83 -8.27 -16.24
C PRO A 95 -10.77 -7.11 -15.24
N PHE A 96 -10.58 -5.89 -15.74
CA PHE A 96 -10.59 -4.67 -14.96
C PHE A 96 -11.74 -3.79 -15.49
N PHE A 97 -12.83 -3.68 -14.73
CA PHE A 97 -14.02 -2.95 -15.18
C PHE A 97 -14.11 -1.59 -14.50
N GLU A 98 -14.20 -0.52 -15.31
CA GLU A 98 -14.55 0.83 -14.86
C GLU A 98 -16.06 1.10 -15.00
N GLU A 99 -16.68 0.53 -16.04
CA GLU A 99 -18.13 0.61 -16.28
C GLU A 99 -18.68 -0.79 -16.58
N GLY A 100 -19.33 -1.39 -15.58
CA GLY A 100 -19.86 -2.74 -15.63
C GLY A 100 -20.10 -3.31 -14.22
N PRO A 101 -20.63 -4.53 -14.09
CA PRO A 101 -20.71 -5.20 -12.79
C PRO A 101 -19.30 -5.33 -12.19
N PRO A 102 -19.15 -5.19 -10.86
CA PRO A 102 -17.85 -5.12 -10.21
C PRO A 102 -16.98 -6.33 -10.58
N ALA A 103 -15.74 -6.07 -11.00
CA ALA A 103 -14.79 -7.12 -11.26
C ALA A 103 -14.51 -7.86 -9.93
N PRO A 104 -14.79 -9.16 -9.81
CA PRO A 104 -14.71 -9.85 -8.52
C PRO A 104 -13.29 -9.90 -7.94
N GLN A 105 -12.28 -9.66 -8.77
CA GLN A 105 -10.87 -9.72 -8.41
C GLN A 105 -10.23 -8.37 -8.15
N CYS A 106 -10.91 -7.24 -8.43
CA CYS A 106 -10.33 -5.90 -8.29
C CYS A 106 -11.18 -5.06 -7.33
N MET A 107 -10.54 -4.47 -6.31
CA MET A 107 -11.24 -3.70 -5.28
C MET A 107 -10.55 -2.36 -5.04
N VAL A 108 -11.30 -1.26 -5.18
CA VAL A 108 -10.83 0.07 -4.78
C VAL A 108 -10.95 0.20 -3.26
N ILE A 109 -9.89 0.66 -2.60
CA ILE A 109 -9.89 0.93 -1.16
C ILE A 109 -9.33 2.33 -0.92
N ASN A 110 -10.18 3.25 -0.44
CA ASN A 110 -9.81 4.65 -0.19
C ASN A 110 -8.65 4.77 0.80
N ASP A 111 -8.63 3.91 1.81
CA ASP A 111 -7.61 3.90 2.86
C ASP A 111 -6.21 3.45 2.38
N LEU A 112 -6.06 3.06 1.11
CA LEU A 112 -4.76 2.83 0.48
C LEU A 112 -4.16 4.09 -0.19
N ARG A 113 -4.82 5.24 -0.13
CA ARG A 113 -4.34 6.48 -0.79
C ARG A 113 -3.00 6.97 -0.21
N GLU A 114 -2.34 7.86 -0.94
CA GLU A 114 -1.12 8.53 -0.48
C GLU A 114 -1.36 9.21 0.87
N ARG A 115 -0.31 9.33 1.69
CA ARG A 115 -0.37 10.14 2.91
C ARG A 115 -0.71 11.57 2.51
N PHE A 116 -1.78 12.12 3.07
CA PHE A 116 -2.13 13.50 2.82
C PHE A 116 -1.21 14.39 3.65
N PHE A 117 -0.35 15.17 2.99
CA PHE A 117 0.61 16.04 3.68
C PHE A 117 0.00 17.39 4.09
N GLY A 118 -1.28 17.60 3.79
CA GLY A 118 -2.01 18.83 4.09
C GLY A 118 -1.92 19.87 2.99
N ARG A 119 -2.71 20.95 3.15
CA ARG A 119 -2.91 21.95 2.09
C ARG A 119 -1.66 22.75 1.79
N THR A 120 -0.80 22.95 2.78
CA THR A 120 0.45 23.70 2.65
C THR A 120 1.45 23.04 1.70
N PHE A 121 1.40 21.70 1.60
CA PHE A 121 2.33 20.90 0.78
C PHE A 121 1.75 20.46 -0.56
N GLU A 122 0.43 20.46 -0.71
CA GLU A 122 -0.24 20.05 -1.95
C GLU A 122 0.20 20.93 -3.15
N LEU A 123 0.53 20.29 -4.28
CA LEU A 123 1.09 20.89 -5.49
C LEU A 123 2.41 21.67 -5.29
N ARG A 124 3.13 21.43 -4.18
CA ARG A 124 4.48 21.98 -3.96
C ARG A 124 5.56 21.02 -4.45
N SER A 125 6.81 21.51 -4.52
CA SER A 125 7.96 20.70 -4.91
C SER A 125 8.15 19.51 -3.97
N HIS A 126 8.58 18.36 -4.52
CA HIS A 126 9.02 17.19 -3.75
C HIS A 126 10.19 17.50 -2.80
N ASP A 127 10.95 18.58 -3.00
CA ASP A 127 12.01 18.98 -2.06
C ASP A 127 11.48 19.19 -0.63
N LYS A 128 10.19 19.52 -0.51
CA LYS A 128 9.49 19.67 0.76
C LYS A 128 9.33 18.37 1.55
N TYR A 129 9.56 17.22 0.92
CA TYR A 129 9.55 15.95 1.65
C TYR A 129 10.61 15.88 2.74
N GLN A 130 11.76 16.55 2.59
CA GLN A 130 12.78 16.55 3.62
C GLN A 130 12.29 17.14 4.94
N GLU A 131 11.46 18.20 4.87
CA GLU A 131 10.83 18.84 6.04
C GLU A 131 9.86 17.87 6.73
N ILE A 132 9.07 17.14 5.94
CA ILE A 132 8.12 16.14 6.44
C ILE A 132 8.85 14.96 7.08
N TRP A 133 9.92 14.46 6.44
CA TRP A 133 10.67 13.31 6.95
C TRP A 133 11.43 13.62 8.23
N ALA A 134 11.98 14.84 8.36
CA ALA A 134 12.61 15.29 9.60
C ALA A 134 11.59 15.31 10.75
N LEU A 135 10.37 15.79 10.48
CA LEU A 135 9.27 15.75 11.45
C LEU A 135 8.89 14.32 11.84
N ASP A 136 8.80 13.41 10.85
CA ASP A 136 8.45 12.01 11.09
C ASP A 136 9.51 11.28 11.95
N GLU A 137 10.79 11.63 11.78
CA GLU A 137 11.90 11.06 12.56
C GLU A 137 11.87 11.54 14.02
N GLU A 138 11.54 12.83 14.23
CA GLU A 138 11.39 13.42 15.56
C GLU A 138 10.16 12.86 16.29
N ASP A 139 8.99 12.92 15.64
CA ASP A 139 7.74 12.40 16.21
C ASP A 139 6.76 11.92 15.11
N PRO A 140 6.59 10.60 14.93
CA PRO A 140 5.69 10.03 13.93
C PRO A 140 4.20 10.26 14.24
N PHE A 141 3.86 10.82 15.40
CA PHE A 141 2.49 11.22 15.76
C PHE A 141 2.17 12.67 15.37
N MET A 142 3.18 13.47 15.02
CA MET A 142 2.96 14.83 14.54
C MET A 142 2.48 14.88 13.09
N ARG A 143 1.63 15.86 12.81
CA ARG A 143 1.12 16.15 11.47
C ARG A 143 1.96 17.26 10.85
N PRO A 144 2.36 17.16 9.57
CA PRO A 144 3.15 18.20 8.89
C PRO A 144 2.35 19.50 8.66
N ASP A 145 1.02 19.41 8.66
CA ASP A 145 0.08 20.50 8.46
C ASP A 145 -1.17 20.22 9.29
N LEU A 146 -1.94 21.25 9.66
CA LEU A 146 -3.16 21.11 10.49
C LEU A 146 -4.17 20.12 9.89
N HIS A 147 -4.20 20.02 8.56
CA HIS A 147 -5.09 19.11 7.83
C HIS A 147 -4.39 17.86 7.31
N GLY A 148 -3.08 17.74 7.49
CA GLY A 148 -2.30 16.57 7.07
C GLY A 148 -2.50 15.37 7.98
N GLU A 149 -1.90 14.26 7.59
CA GLU A 149 -1.84 13.02 8.35
C GLU A 149 -0.47 12.85 9.00
N SER A 150 -0.44 12.37 10.24
CA SER A 150 0.77 11.81 10.84
C SER A 150 1.03 10.41 10.31
N VAL A 151 2.19 9.82 10.62
CA VAL A 151 2.45 8.41 10.32
C VAL A 151 1.42 7.52 11.05
N ALA A 152 1.09 7.84 12.30
CA ALA A 152 0.09 7.11 13.07
C ALA A 152 -1.33 7.20 12.49
N ASP A 153 -1.73 8.35 11.94
CA ASP A 153 -3.02 8.50 11.23
C ASP A 153 -3.08 7.55 10.02
N VAL A 154 -1.97 7.44 9.27
CA VAL A 154 -1.86 6.53 8.13
C VAL A 154 -1.93 5.06 8.58
N VAL A 155 -1.29 4.69 9.69
CA VAL A 155 -1.42 3.34 10.27
C VAL A 155 -2.87 3.00 10.59
N SER A 156 -3.62 3.92 11.18
CA SER A 156 -5.02 3.72 11.53
C SER A 156 -5.87 3.34 10.31
N ARG A 157 -5.79 4.12 9.23
CA ARG A 157 -6.54 3.80 8.00
C ARG A 157 -6.01 2.55 7.28
N LEU A 158 -4.70 2.31 7.28
CA LEU A 158 -4.16 1.07 6.70
C LEU A 158 -4.62 -0.17 7.46
N THR A 159 -4.82 -0.06 8.78
CA THR A 159 -5.41 -1.13 9.60
C THR A 159 -6.84 -1.42 9.15
N ASN A 160 -7.64 -0.38 8.87
CA ASN A 160 -8.97 -0.55 8.29
C ASN A 160 -8.90 -1.21 6.92
N ALA A 161 -7.98 -0.77 6.04
CA ALA A 161 -7.78 -1.35 4.71
C ALA A 161 -7.50 -2.86 4.78
N ILE A 162 -6.53 -3.29 5.60
CA ILE A 162 -6.22 -4.73 5.75
C ILE A 162 -7.39 -5.47 6.38
N THR A 163 -8.09 -4.90 7.36
CA THR A 163 -9.29 -5.52 7.95
C THR A 163 -10.40 -5.71 6.92
N THR A 164 -10.60 -4.74 6.02
CA THR A 164 -11.54 -4.85 4.90
C THR A 164 -11.13 -5.96 3.93
N ILE A 165 -9.84 -6.06 3.60
CA ILE A 165 -9.33 -7.12 2.71
C ILE A 165 -9.52 -8.50 3.34
N GLU A 166 -9.12 -8.66 4.61
CA GLU A 166 -9.23 -9.93 5.36
C GLU A 166 -10.68 -10.38 5.54
N SER A 167 -11.62 -9.44 5.70
CA SER A 167 -13.05 -9.78 5.77
C SER A 167 -13.69 -10.06 4.41
N SER A 168 -13.12 -9.53 3.32
CA SER A 168 -13.64 -9.72 1.96
C SER A 168 -13.09 -10.96 1.27
N PHE A 169 -11.89 -11.39 1.62
CA PHE A 169 -11.15 -12.46 0.94
C PHE A 169 -10.52 -13.42 1.94
N GLN A 170 -10.54 -14.71 1.60
CA GLN A 170 -9.95 -15.77 2.44
C GLN A 170 -9.03 -16.65 1.60
N GLY A 171 -7.80 -16.88 2.05
CA GLY A 171 -6.84 -17.75 1.39
C GLY A 171 -6.49 -17.31 -0.04
N CYS A 172 -6.51 -16.00 -0.29
CA CYS A 172 -6.22 -15.38 -1.56
C CYS A 172 -4.78 -14.85 -1.62
N ALA A 173 -4.28 -14.63 -2.83
CA ALA A 173 -3.10 -13.79 -3.08
C ALA A 173 -3.56 -12.36 -3.35
N VAL A 174 -3.24 -11.46 -2.44
CA VAL A 174 -3.65 -10.06 -2.50
C VAL A 174 -2.47 -9.20 -2.93
N LEU A 175 -2.60 -8.53 -4.07
CA LEU A 175 -1.72 -7.45 -4.50
C LEU A 175 -2.31 -6.11 -4.06
N ILE A 176 -1.58 -5.39 -3.21
CA ILE A 176 -1.90 -4.03 -2.79
C ILE A 176 -1.13 -3.04 -3.66
N VAL A 177 -1.83 -2.30 -4.52
CA VAL A 177 -1.25 -1.24 -5.35
C VAL A 177 -1.50 0.13 -4.70
N SER A 178 -0.44 0.75 -4.20
CA SER A 178 -0.52 1.98 -3.41
C SER A 178 0.70 2.88 -3.68
N HIS A 179 1.04 3.73 -2.72
CA HIS A 179 2.01 4.81 -2.85
C HIS A 179 3.23 4.55 -1.98
N GLY A 180 4.27 5.35 -2.17
CA GLY A 180 5.54 5.14 -1.49
C GLY A 180 5.41 5.14 0.03
N ASP A 181 4.71 6.15 0.58
CA ASP A 181 4.67 6.35 2.02
C ASP A 181 3.75 5.34 2.76
N PRO A 182 2.48 5.14 2.35
CA PRO A 182 1.61 4.13 2.94
C PRO A 182 2.19 2.72 2.89
N LEU A 183 2.88 2.33 1.81
CA LEU A 183 3.46 0.98 1.71
C LEU A 183 4.67 0.79 2.63
N GLN A 184 5.49 1.83 2.80
CA GLN A 184 6.58 1.84 3.79
C GLN A 184 6.01 1.65 5.21
N ILE A 185 4.99 2.43 5.55
CA ILE A 185 4.31 2.39 6.85
C ILE A 185 3.67 1.01 7.08
N LEU A 186 2.95 0.48 6.09
CA LEU A 186 2.30 -0.83 6.15
C LEU A 186 3.30 -1.95 6.45
N GLN A 187 4.41 -2.00 5.71
CA GLN A 187 5.45 -3.01 5.92
C GLN A 187 6.05 -2.93 7.33
N THR A 188 6.18 -1.73 7.86
CA THR A 188 6.76 -1.48 9.20
C THR A 188 5.87 -2.08 10.28
N VAL A 189 4.57 -1.74 10.25
CA VAL A 189 3.64 -2.20 11.29
C VAL A 189 3.31 -3.67 11.16
N LEU A 190 3.15 -4.20 9.94
CA LEU A 190 2.94 -5.64 9.74
C LEU A 190 4.18 -6.44 10.12
N GLY A 191 5.37 -5.99 9.73
CA GLY A 191 6.63 -6.64 10.10
C GLY A 191 6.82 -6.68 11.63
N ALA A 192 6.54 -5.59 12.33
CA ALA A 192 6.59 -5.54 13.79
C ALA A 192 5.53 -6.43 14.44
N ALA A 193 4.28 -6.41 13.95
CA ALA A 193 3.20 -7.23 14.48
C ALA A 193 3.47 -8.74 14.32
N LEU A 194 4.05 -9.16 13.19
CA LEU A 194 4.47 -10.54 12.94
C LEU A 194 5.66 -10.96 13.82
N GLN A 195 6.59 -10.05 14.12
CA GLN A 195 7.69 -10.34 15.03
C GLN A 195 7.21 -10.55 16.47
N GLY A 196 6.19 -9.80 16.92
CA GLY A 196 5.57 -9.97 18.24
C GLY A 196 4.94 -11.36 18.47
N GLU A 197 4.55 -12.06 17.41
CA GLU A 197 4.07 -13.45 17.47
C GLU A 197 5.15 -14.44 17.91
N ASN A 198 6.43 -14.08 17.80
CA ASN A 198 7.54 -14.90 18.28
C ASN A 198 7.69 -14.88 19.80
N THR A 199 7.07 -13.91 20.47
CA THR A 199 7.33 -13.62 21.89
C THR A 199 6.11 -13.78 22.80
N ALA A 200 4.89 -13.73 22.25
CA ALA A 200 3.67 -13.89 23.03
C ALA A 200 3.19 -15.35 23.04
N THR A 201 2.80 -15.85 24.22
CA THR A 201 1.97 -17.06 24.33
C THR A 201 0.70 -16.84 23.51
N ASP A 202 0.44 -17.69 22.52
CA ASP A 202 -0.70 -17.65 21.58
C ASP A 202 -2.03 -17.30 22.27
N ASP A 203 -2.32 -16.01 22.40
CA ASP A 203 -3.67 -15.54 22.66
C ASP A 203 -4.36 -15.45 21.30
N CYS A 204 -4.99 -16.56 20.92
CA CYS A 204 -5.66 -16.73 19.62
C CYS A 204 -6.83 -15.76 19.39
N ASN A 205 -7.13 -14.88 20.36
CA ASN A 205 -8.24 -13.93 20.34
C ASN A 205 -7.84 -12.48 19.97
N GLN A 206 -6.55 -12.16 19.79
CA GLN A 206 -6.19 -10.80 19.38
C GLN A 206 -6.46 -10.59 17.89
N ASN A 207 -7.47 -9.77 17.59
CA ASN A 207 -7.77 -9.34 16.23
C ASN A 207 -6.63 -8.47 15.65
N LEU A 208 -6.53 -8.42 14.32
CA LEU A 208 -5.55 -7.65 13.54
C LEU A 208 -5.34 -6.22 14.07
N ALA A 209 -6.44 -5.52 14.41
CA ALA A 209 -6.38 -4.15 14.89
C ALA A 209 -5.68 -4.01 16.23
N SER A 210 -5.94 -4.91 17.20
CA SER A 210 -5.25 -4.91 18.49
C SER A 210 -3.75 -5.16 18.33
N ARG A 211 -3.35 -6.05 17.42
CA ARG A 211 -1.93 -6.36 17.15
C ARG A 211 -1.20 -5.17 16.55
N ILE A 212 -1.80 -4.51 15.56
CA ILE A 212 -1.22 -3.29 14.97
C ILE A 212 -1.17 -2.16 16.01
N ALA A 213 -2.22 -1.97 16.81
CA ALA A 213 -2.24 -0.96 17.86
C ALA A 213 -1.09 -1.15 18.87
N ALA A 214 -0.80 -2.40 19.27
CA ALA A 214 0.28 -2.71 20.20
C ALA A 214 1.69 -2.33 19.68
N VAL A 215 1.89 -2.31 18.36
CA VAL A 215 3.16 -1.92 17.72
C VAL A 215 3.15 -0.49 17.18
N THR A 216 2.04 0.24 17.34
CA THR A 216 1.92 1.65 16.90
C THR A 216 2.55 2.57 17.95
N VAL A 217 3.88 2.46 18.08
CA VAL A 217 4.71 3.23 19.01
C VAL A 217 5.83 3.94 18.26
N SER A 218 6.32 5.06 18.79
CA SER A 218 7.31 5.92 18.11
C SER A 218 8.53 5.13 17.60
N SER A 219 9.11 4.25 18.45
CA SER A 219 10.29 3.46 18.09
C SER A 219 10.10 2.53 16.88
N VAL A 220 8.87 2.07 16.63
CA VAL A 220 8.51 1.26 15.46
C VAL A 220 8.19 2.17 14.28
N LEU A 221 7.33 3.16 14.48
CA LEU A 221 6.85 4.01 13.39
C LEU A 221 7.98 4.81 12.74
N SER A 222 8.95 5.32 13.49
CA SER A 222 10.11 6.06 12.92
C SER A 222 11.00 5.19 12.01
N GLN A 223 10.81 3.86 11.98
CA GLN A 223 11.59 2.96 11.12
C GLN A 223 11.04 2.85 9.69
N HIS A 224 9.90 3.47 9.37
CA HIS A 224 9.21 3.23 8.10
C HIS A 224 10.03 3.51 6.84
N ARG A 225 10.99 4.44 6.91
CA ARG A 225 11.91 4.75 5.82
C ARG A 225 12.87 3.62 5.46
N LYS A 226 13.10 2.66 6.35
CA LYS A 226 13.90 1.44 6.06
C LYS A 226 13.23 0.53 5.04
N PHE A 227 11.91 0.67 4.85
CA PHE A 227 11.12 -0.14 3.93
C PHE A 227 10.90 0.53 2.57
N PHE A 228 11.82 1.41 2.14
CA PHE A 228 11.77 2.12 0.87
C PHE A 228 11.35 1.20 -0.30
N LEU A 229 10.47 1.70 -1.17
CA LEU A 229 10.09 1.08 -2.46
C LEU A 229 10.28 2.08 -3.60
N GLY A 230 10.97 1.64 -4.66
CA GLY A 230 11.02 2.33 -5.94
C GLY A 230 9.68 2.33 -6.69
N THR A 231 9.54 3.21 -7.69
CA THR A 231 8.33 3.21 -8.54
C THR A 231 8.22 1.92 -9.33
N GLY A 232 7.03 1.30 -9.33
CA GLY A 232 6.80 -0.01 -9.95
C GLY A 232 7.47 -1.19 -9.23
N GLU A 233 8.04 -0.99 -8.04
CA GLU A 233 8.66 -2.07 -7.29
C GLU A 233 7.59 -2.96 -6.64
N LEU A 234 7.66 -4.26 -6.92
CA LEU A 234 6.84 -5.30 -6.32
C LEU A 234 7.62 -5.95 -5.17
N ARG A 235 6.96 -6.20 -4.04
CA ARG A 235 7.56 -6.91 -2.91
C ARG A 235 6.54 -7.83 -2.23
N ALA A 236 6.93 -9.07 -1.93
CA ALA A 236 6.14 -9.94 -1.07
C ALA A 236 6.22 -9.47 0.38
N LEU A 237 5.10 -9.50 1.10
CA LEU A 237 5.09 -9.30 2.55
C LEU A 237 5.31 -10.65 3.27
N PRO A 238 5.97 -10.62 4.44
CA PRO A 238 6.18 -11.80 5.27
C PRO A 238 4.88 -12.41 5.81
#